data_AF-A0A9W7THJ3-F1
#
_entry.id   AF-A0A9W7THJ3-F1
#
_cell.length_a   1.000
_cell.length_b   1.000
_cell.length_c   1.000
_cell.angle_alpha   90.00
_cell.angle_beta   90.00
_cell.angle_gamma   90.00
#
_symmetry.space_group_name_H-M   'P 1'
#
loop_
_entity.id
_entity.type
_entity.pdbx_description
1 polymer ?
#
loop_
_entity_poly.entity_id
_entity_poly.type
_entity_poly.pdbx_seq_one_letter_code
_entity_poly.pdbx_strand_id
1 'polypeptide(L)'
;MAKERNSCVLRDLRQRPGNDICADCGAAEPDWVSVTLGVFVCQGCSLIHRSILSLNQVKSVLQDTFDDKETEFIASMGNDAAKAKYEQQVPAFYCRPSHTDCRILREQWIRGKYERQEFIHIEKQEPYSAGYREGFLWKRGRDNGQFLSRKFILSEREGALKYFNKQDGKEPKATMRIETLNATFQPAKIGNPFGLQITYLRDNSTRNIFVYHEDSKEMVDWFTAIRAARFHYQKVAFPGANDEDLVPRLTRNFMKEGYMEKTGPRHTEGFKKRWFTMDDRRLMYFKDPLVSE
;
A
#
# COMPACT_ATOMS: atom_id res chain seq x y z
N MET A 1 -37.42 -16.02 -17.57
CA MET A 1 -37.03 -15.52 -18.92
C MET A 1 -35.99 -14.40 -18.86
N ALA A 2 -36.32 -13.10 -18.72
CA ALA A 2 -35.30 -12.03 -18.74
C ALA A 2 -34.30 -12.10 -17.58
N LYS A 3 -34.77 -12.41 -16.36
CA LYS A 3 -33.94 -12.59 -15.17
C LYS A 3 -32.89 -13.71 -15.32
N GLU A 4 -33.29 -14.87 -15.83
CA GLU A 4 -32.37 -16.01 -16.06
C GLU A 4 -31.39 -15.73 -17.21
N ARG A 5 -31.86 -15.03 -18.26
CA ARG A 5 -31.01 -14.59 -19.37
C ARG A 5 -29.87 -13.69 -18.87
N ASN A 6 -30.17 -12.67 -18.08
CA ASN A 6 -29.16 -11.71 -17.62
C ASN A 6 -28.15 -12.37 -16.67
N SER A 7 -28.61 -13.28 -15.80
CA SER A 7 -27.71 -14.10 -14.97
C SER A 7 -26.79 -14.99 -15.80
N CYS A 8 -27.27 -15.56 -16.91
CA CYS A 8 -26.43 -16.32 -17.84
C CYS A 8 -25.36 -15.43 -18.49
N VAL A 9 -25.77 -14.26 -19.02
CA VAL A 9 -24.87 -13.29 -19.65
C VAL A 9 -23.78 -12.82 -18.69
N LEU A 10 -24.11 -12.53 -17.43
CA LEU A 10 -23.11 -12.07 -16.45
C LEU A 10 -22.12 -13.17 -16.05
N ARG A 11 -22.56 -14.43 -16.01
CA ARG A 11 -21.64 -15.57 -15.83
C ARG A 11 -20.68 -15.70 -17.00
N ASP A 12 -21.16 -15.53 -18.22
CA ASP A 12 -20.31 -15.56 -19.42
C ASP A 12 -19.35 -14.36 -19.46
N LEU A 13 -19.83 -13.17 -19.08
CA LEU A 13 -19.01 -11.96 -18.99
C LEU A 13 -17.87 -12.09 -17.98
N ARG A 14 -18.13 -12.71 -16.83
CA ARG A 14 -17.12 -12.98 -15.79
C ARG A 14 -15.99 -13.88 -16.31
N GLN A 15 -16.28 -14.80 -17.23
CA GLN A 15 -15.30 -15.71 -17.80
C GLN A 15 -14.47 -15.10 -18.93
N ARG A 16 -14.80 -13.89 -19.38
CA ARG A 16 -13.98 -13.21 -20.40
C ARG A 16 -12.61 -12.86 -19.82
N PRO A 17 -11.53 -12.93 -20.63
CA PRO A 17 -10.22 -12.46 -20.21
C PRO A 17 -10.29 -11.04 -19.64
N GLY A 18 -9.61 -10.81 -18.51
CA GLY A 18 -9.61 -9.54 -17.79
C GLY A 18 -10.72 -9.43 -16.73
N ASN A 19 -11.88 -10.03 -16.97
CA ASN A 19 -12.98 -10.13 -16.00
C ASN A 19 -12.82 -11.32 -15.04
N ASP A 20 -11.94 -12.27 -15.38
CA ASP A 20 -11.60 -13.46 -14.60
C ASP A 20 -10.71 -13.15 -13.37
N ILE A 21 -10.24 -11.91 -13.26
CA ILE A 21 -9.53 -11.38 -12.10
C ILE A 21 -10.19 -10.10 -11.58
N CYS A 22 -10.13 -9.87 -10.27
CA CYS A 22 -10.66 -8.68 -9.63
C CYS A 22 -9.98 -7.41 -10.15
N ALA A 23 -10.77 -6.45 -10.62
CA ALA A 23 -10.32 -5.17 -11.20
C ALA A 23 -9.43 -4.33 -10.26
N ASP A 24 -9.45 -4.60 -8.95
CA ASP A 24 -8.81 -3.75 -7.95
C ASP A 24 -7.63 -4.42 -7.23
N CYS A 25 -7.61 -5.75 -7.09
CA CYS A 25 -6.58 -6.44 -6.31
C CYS A 25 -6.05 -7.73 -6.96
N GLY A 26 -6.52 -8.07 -8.16
CA GLY A 26 -6.08 -9.24 -8.91
C GLY A 26 -6.45 -10.60 -8.30
N ALA A 27 -7.31 -10.65 -7.28
CA ALA A 27 -7.89 -11.93 -6.82
C ALA A 27 -8.61 -12.63 -7.96
N ALA A 28 -8.39 -13.93 -8.13
CA ALA A 28 -9.05 -14.72 -9.17
C ALA A 28 -10.56 -14.82 -8.95
N GLU A 29 -11.27 -15.09 -10.04
CA GLU A 29 -12.68 -15.46 -10.08
C GLU A 29 -13.61 -14.48 -9.33
N PRO A 30 -13.63 -13.17 -9.66
CA PRO A 30 -14.47 -12.20 -8.97
C PRO A 30 -15.97 -12.50 -9.12
N ASP A 31 -16.66 -12.67 -8.00
CA ASP A 31 -18.09 -13.00 -7.93
C ASP A 31 -19.01 -11.78 -7.73
N TRP A 32 -18.46 -10.56 -7.70
CA TRP A 32 -19.21 -9.33 -7.45
C TRP A 32 -19.00 -8.35 -8.59
N VAL A 33 -19.99 -7.49 -8.82
CA VAL A 33 -19.94 -6.42 -9.81
C VAL A 33 -20.32 -5.09 -9.18
N SER A 34 -19.48 -4.08 -9.38
CA SER A 34 -19.87 -2.68 -9.13
C SER A 34 -20.70 -2.21 -10.32
N VAL A 35 -22.02 -2.13 -10.15
CA VAL A 35 -22.93 -1.84 -11.27
C VAL A 35 -22.79 -0.39 -11.76
N THR A 36 -22.32 0.50 -10.90
CA THR A 36 -22.05 1.92 -11.26
C THR A 36 -20.80 2.07 -12.12
N LEU A 37 -19.81 1.19 -11.96
CA LEU A 37 -18.54 1.25 -12.68
C LEU A 37 -18.45 0.21 -13.82
N GLY A 38 -19.29 -0.82 -13.79
CA GLY A 38 -19.27 -1.91 -14.75
C GLY A 38 -18.07 -2.85 -14.59
N VAL A 39 -17.52 -2.99 -13.37
CA VAL A 39 -16.32 -3.81 -13.09
C VAL A 39 -16.62 -5.02 -12.21
N PHE A 40 -15.94 -6.13 -12.52
CA PHE A 40 -15.93 -7.35 -11.73
C PHE A 40 -14.87 -7.26 -10.62
N VAL A 41 -15.29 -7.47 -9.38
CA VAL A 41 -14.46 -7.37 -8.17
C VAL A 41 -14.67 -8.57 -7.26
N CYS A 42 -13.67 -8.91 -6.45
CA CYS A 42 -13.81 -9.95 -5.43
C CYS A 42 -14.67 -9.47 -4.26
N GLN A 43 -15.10 -10.40 -3.40
CA GLN A 43 -15.88 -10.07 -2.20
C GLN A 43 -15.16 -9.08 -1.28
N GLY A 44 -13.84 -9.19 -1.12
CA GLY A 44 -13.07 -8.27 -0.29
C GLY A 44 -13.09 -6.83 -0.80
N CYS A 45 -13.08 -6.63 -2.13
CA CYS A 45 -13.16 -5.31 -2.75
C CYS A 45 -14.60 -4.80 -2.82
N SER A 46 -15.60 -5.67 -3.01
CA SER A 46 -17.01 -5.26 -2.99
C SER A 46 -17.40 -4.60 -1.66
N LEU A 47 -16.88 -5.09 -0.53
CA LEU A 47 -17.07 -4.47 0.78
C LEU A 47 -16.44 -3.07 0.88
N ILE A 48 -15.33 -2.82 0.18
CA ILE A 48 -14.70 -1.50 0.14
C ILE A 48 -15.54 -0.56 -0.73
N HIS A 49 -15.98 -0.99 -1.91
CA HIS A 49 -16.88 -0.21 -2.77
C HIS A 49 -18.15 0.21 -2.01
N ARG A 50 -18.75 -0.69 -1.21
CA ARG A 50 -19.89 -0.39 -0.32
C ARG A 50 -19.62 0.60 0.81
N SER A 51 -18.35 0.88 1.11
CA SER A 51 -17.97 1.89 2.11
C SER A 51 -17.68 3.26 1.50
N ILE A 52 -17.71 3.36 0.16
CA ILE A 52 -17.45 4.58 -0.59
C ILE A 52 -18.79 5.05 -1.16
N LEU A 53 -19.34 6.15 -0.61
CA LEU A 53 -20.71 6.60 -0.90
C LEU A 53 -21.05 6.66 -2.41
N SER A 54 -20.11 7.07 -3.25
CA SER A 54 -20.28 7.17 -4.71
C SER A 54 -20.30 5.81 -5.44
N LEU A 55 -19.89 4.72 -4.80
CA LEU A 55 -19.68 3.39 -5.39
C LEU A 55 -20.50 2.28 -4.70
N ASN A 56 -21.49 2.67 -3.88
CA ASN A 56 -22.19 1.74 -2.99
C ASN A 56 -23.03 0.64 -3.68
N GLN A 57 -23.25 0.72 -4.99
CA GLN A 57 -24.08 -0.24 -5.71
C GLN A 57 -23.23 -1.42 -6.20
N VAL A 58 -23.11 -2.44 -5.35
CA VAL A 58 -22.38 -3.68 -5.66
C VAL A 58 -23.30 -4.90 -5.49
N LYS A 59 -23.39 -5.69 -6.55
CA LYS A 59 -24.25 -6.88 -6.65
C LYS A 59 -23.43 -8.17 -6.83
N SER A 60 -23.88 -9.26 -6.23
CA SER A 60 -23.35 -10.60 -6.39
C SER A 60 -23.83 -11.21 -7.71
N VAL A 61 -22.90 -11.64 -8.56
CA VAL A 61 -23.21 -12.28 -9.85
C VAL A 61 -24.05 -13.55 -9.66
N LEU A 62 -23.86 -14.25 -8.54
CA LEU A 62 -24.49 -15.53 -8.26
C LEU A 62 -25.83 -15.40 -7.52
N GLN A 63 -26.06 -14.30 -6.79
CA GLN A 63 -27.18 -14.19 -5.86
C GLN A 63 -28.16 -13.07 -6.22
N ASP A 64 -27.70 -12.00 -6.84
CA ASP A 64 -28.51 -10.81 -7.09
C ASP A 64 -29.10 -10.80 -8.50
N THR A 65 -30.16 -9.99 -8.66
CA THR A 65 -30.80 -9.76 -9.96
C THR A 65 -30.27 -8.51 -10.62
N PHE A 66 -29.99 -8.62 -11.92
CA PHE A 66 -29.54 -7.53 -12.76
C PHE A 66 -30.59 -7.21 -13.81
N ASP A 67 -30.88 -5.92 -13.98
CA ASP A 67 -31.74 -5.47 -15.06
C ASP A 67 -30.97 -5.41 -16.40
N ASP A 68 -31.71 -5.20 -17.48
CA ASP A 68 -31.14 -5.18 -18.83
C ASP A 68 -30.12 -4.04 -18.99
N LYS A 69 -30.37 -2.86 -18.41
CA LYS A 69 -29.47 -1.69 -18.51
C LYS A 69 -28.17 -1.92 -17.76
N GLU A 70 -28.24 -2.49 -16.56
CA GLU A 70 -27.07 -2.87 -15.78
C GLU A 70 -26.23 -3.88 -16.56
N THR A 71 -26.88 -4.92 -17.11
CA THR A 71 -26.19 -5.99 -17.86
C THR A 71 -25.51 -5.44 -19.12
N GLU A 72 -26.20 -4.60 -19.89
CA GLU A 72 -25.64 -3.93 -21.07
C GLU A 72 -24.47 -3.02 -20.72
N PHE A 73 -24.59 -2.22 -19.65
CA PHE A 73 -23.51 -1.35 -19.20
C PHE A 73 -22.26 -2.15 -18.78
N ILE A 74 -22.45 -3.20 -17.96
CA ILE A 74 -21.36 -4.10 -17.55
C ILE A 74 -20.71 -4.76 -18.77
N ALA A 75 -21.49 -5.17 -19.76
CA ALA A 75 -20.98 -5.75 -21.00
C ALA A 75 -20.14 -4.76 -21.83
N SER A 76 -20.52 -3.47 -21.82
CA SER A 76 -19.83 -2.39 -22.54
C SER A 76 -18.57 -1.89 -21.83
N MET A 77 -18.51 -2.03 -20.50
CA MET A 77 -17.38 -1.63 -19.68
C MET A 77 -16.44 -2.82 -19.46
N GLY A 78 -16.74 -3.66 -18.46
CA GLY A 78 -15.82 -4.70 -18.02
C GLY A 78 -14.52 -4.14 -17.44
N ASN A 79 -13.65 -5.06 -17.01
CA ASN A 79 -12.42 -4.70 -16.31
C ASN A 79 -11.38 -4.06 -17.23
N ASP A 80 -11.27 -4.52 -18.47
CA ASP A 80 -10.28 -3.99 -19.41
C ASP A 80 -10.60 -2.55 -19.84
N ALA A 81 -11.87 -2.23 -20.15
CA ALA A 81 -12.23 -0.85 -20.47
C ALA A 81 -12.14 0.05 -19.24
N ALA A 82 -12.49 -0.45 -18.05
CA ALA A 82 -12.29 0.28 -16.81
C ALA A 82 -10.81 0.53 -16.52
N LYS A 83 -9.92 -0.43 -16.77
CA LYS A 83 -8.47 -0.24 -16.67
C LYS A 83 -7.99 0.83 -17.66
N ALA A 84 -8.39 0.74 -18.92
CA ALA A 84 -8.06 1.75 -19.94
C ALA A 84 -8.57 3.15 -19.58
N LYS A 85 -9.69 3.27 -18.85
CA LYS A 85 -10.26 4.55 -18.42
C LYS A 85 -9.66 5.08 -17.12
N TYR A 86 -9.59 4.26 -16.07
CA TYR A 86 -9.26 4.69 -14.71
C TYR A 86 -7.80 4.48 -14.33
N GLU A 87 -7.00 3.85 -15.18
CA GLU A 87 -5.57 3.59 -14.94
C GLU A 87 -4.68 4.14 -16.07
N GLN A 88 -5.12 5.21 -16.73
CA GLN A 88 -4.40 5.81 -17.87
C GLN A 88 -2.98 6.24 -17.51
N GLN A 89 -2.82 6.87 -16.35
CA GLN A 89 -1.58 7.52 -15.92
C GLN A 89 -1.18 7.07 -14.52
N VAL A 90 -1.09 5.76 -14.28
CA VAL A 90 -0.58 5.22 -13.00
C VAL A 90 0.95 5.33 -12.99
N PRO A 91 1.57 6.08 -12.06
CA PRO A 91 3.02 6.15 -11.98
C PRO A 91 3.65 4.78 -11.75
N ALA A 92 4.81 4.51 -12.35
CA ALA A 92 5.53 3.23 -12.19
C ALA A 92 5.83 2.91 -10.71
N PHE A 93 6.11 3.93 -9.91
CA PHE A 93 6.37 3.80 -8.48
C PHE A 93 5.10 3.61 -7.64
N TYR A 94 3.89 3.79 -8.17
CA TYR A 94 2.65 3.62 -7.40
C TYR A 94 2.45 2.14 -7.04
N CYS A 95 2.06 1.86 -5.80
CA CYS A 95 1.85 0.47 -5.37
C CYS A 95 0.47 -0.03 -5.83
N ARG A 96 0.46 -1.02 -6.72
CA ARG A 96 -0.73 -1.78 -7.10
C ARG A 96 -0.96 -2.89 -6.05
N PRO A 97 -2.02 -2.82 -5.23
CA PRO A 97 -2.20 -3.79 -4.15
C PRO A 97 -2.67 -5.15 -4.67
N SER A 98 -2.21 -6.20 -4.02
CA SER A 98 -2.73 -7.56 -4.16
C SER A 98 -3.87 -7.83 -3.17
N HIS A 99 -4.58 -8.94 -3.35
CA HIS A 99 -5.61 -9.39 -2.41
C HIS A 99 -5.08 -9.73 -1.01
N THR A 100 -3.78 -10.04 -0.89
CA THR A 100 -3.10 -10.30 0.39
C THR A 100 -2.65 -9.03 1.11
N ASP A 101 -2.65 -7.88 0.42
CA ASP A 101 -2.25 -6.62 1.03
C ASP A 101 -3.31 -6.09 2.01
N CYS A 102 -2.81 -5.30 2.96
CA CYS A 102 -3.61 -4.67 3.99
C CYS A 102 -4.75 -3.81 3.41
N ARG A 103 -5.85 -3.71 4.18
CA ARG A 103 -7.07 -3.01 3.74
C ARG A 103 -6.83 -1.57 3.31
N ILE A 104 -5.93 -0.83 3.99
CA ILE A 104 -5.61 0.57 3.64
C ILE A 104 -5.08 0.71 2.21
N LEU A 105 -4.17 -0.16 1.76
CA LEU A 105 -3.63 -0.11 0.39
C LEU A 105 -4.72 -0.39 -0.64
N ARG A 106 -5.54 -1.42 -0.42
CA ARG A 106 -6.68 -1.75 -1.31
C ARG A 106 -7.73 -0.64 -1.33
N GLU A 107 -8.08 -0.09 -0.18
CA GLU A 107 -9.06 0.99 -0.07
C GLU A 107 -8.59 2.26 -0.78
N GLN A 108 -7.35 2.70 -0.54
CA GLN A 108 -6.84 3.91 -1.16
C GLN A 108 -6.56 3.75 -2.66
N TRP A 109 -6.27 2.54 -3.13
CA TRP A 109 -6.25 2.24 -4.57
C TRP A 109 -7.62 2.42 -5.22
N ILE A 110 -8.67 1.84 -4.64
CA ILE A 110 -10.05 1.95 -5.14
C ILE A 110 -10.51 3.41 -5.13
N ARG A 111 -10.29 4.12 -4.02
CA ARG A 111 -10.61 5.56 -3.93
C ARG A 111 -9.79 6.40 -4.91
N GLY A 112 -8.50 6.10 -5.09
CA GLY A 112 -7.63 6.77 -6.05
C GLY A 112 -8.12 6.62 -7.49
N LYS A 113 -8.51 5.40 -7.89
CA LYS A 113 -9.05 5.11 -9.22
C LYS A 113 -10.39 5.81 -9.49
N TYR A 114 -11.36 5.62 -8.60
CA TYR A 114 -12.76 5.88 -8.96
C TYR A 114 -13.35 7.12 -8.29
N GLU A 115 -12.99 7.41 -7.04
CA GLU A 115 -13.51 8.56 -6.28
C GLU A 115 -12.73 9.82 -6.60
N ARG A 116 -11.40 9.75 -6.51
CA ARG A 116 -10.51 10.90 -6.74
C ARG A 116 -10.00 10.99 -8.17
N GLN A 117 -10.01 9.88 -8.91
CA GLN A 117 -9.58 9.80 -10.31
C GLN A 117 -8.16 10.33 -10.51
N GLU A 118 -7.25 9.97 -9.60
CA GLU A 118 -5.86 10.46 -9.58
C GLU A 118 -5.09 10.03 -10.83
N PHE A 119 -5.45 8.91 -11.46
CA PHE A 119 -4.78 8.39 -12.65
C PHE A 119 -5.40 8.84 -13.97
N ILE A 120 -6.42 9.70 -13.88
CA ILE A 120 -6.98 10.45 -15.01
C ILE A 120 -6.45 11.90 -14.97
N HIS A 121 -6.39 12.47 -13.77
CA HIS A 121 -6.00 13.85 -13.49
C HIS A 121 -4.63 13.91 -12.81
N ILE A 122 -3.57 14.05 -13.62
CA ILE A 122 -2.17 13.97 -13.16
C ILE A 122 -1.82 15.01 -12.08
N GLU A 123 -2.48 16.17 -12.08
CA GLU A 123 -2.32 17.21 -11.08
C GLU A 123 -2.67 16.75 -9.65
N LYS A 124 -3.53 15.72 -9.51
CA LYS A 124 -3.87 15.13 -8.22
C LYS A 124 -2.76 14.23 -7.66
N GLN A 125 -1.74 13.95 -8.45
CA GLN A 125 -0.58 13.13 -8.07
C GLN A 125 0.56 13.96 -7.47
N GLU A 126 0.50 15.29 -7.56
CA GLU A 126 1.50 16.23 -7.00
C GLU A 126 1.87 15.91 -5.54
N PRO A 127 0.93 15.60 -4.62
CA PRO A 127 1.26 15.37 -3.20
C PRO A 127 2.29 14.26 -2.94
N TYR A 128 2.46 13.32 -3.87
CA TYR A 128 3.42 12.22 -3.77
C TYR A 128 4.41 12.12 -4.94
N SER A 129 4.32 13.02 -5.93
CA SER A 129 5.15 12.99 -7.15
C SER A 129 6.09 14.19 -7.29
N ALA A 130 5.92 15.24 -6.49
CA ALA A 130 6.70 16.48 -6.58
C ALA A 130 8.19 16.37 -6.15
N GLY A 131 8.62 15.21 -5.63
CA GLY A 131 9.97 14.99 -5.10
C GLY A 131 10.28 15.72 -3.78
N TYR A 132 9.29 16.42 -3.22
CA TYR A 132 9.33 17.02 -1.89
C TYR A 132 7.97 16.82 -1.20
N ARG A 133 8.00 16.36 0.06
CA ARG A 133 6.80 16.25 0.89
C ARG A 133 7.13 16.61 2.32
N GLU A 134 6.30 17.44 2.94
CA GLU A 134 6.38 17.71 4.38
C GLU A 134 5.01 17.59 5.03
N GLY A 135 5.01 17.29 6.33
CA GLY A 135 3.78 17.11 7.08
C GLY A 135 4.05 16.49 8.44
N PHE A 136 2.99 16.30 9.20
CA PHE A 136 3.08 15.71 10.54
C PHE A 136 2.65 14.26 10.51
N LEU A 137 3.39 13.41 11.23
CA LEU A 137 3.02 12.03 11.49
C LEU A 137 3.08 11.77 12.99
N TRP A 138 2.15 10.96 13.47
CA TRP A 138 2.20 10.42 14.82
C TRP A 138 3.30 9.38 14.86
N LYS A 139 4.42 9.69 15.53
CA LYS A 139 5.58 8.80 15.65
C LYS A 139 5.65 8.17 17.03
N ARG A 140 5.85 6.85 17.10
CA ARG A 140 6.12 6.12 18.35
C ARG A 140 7.48 6.53 18.94
N GLY A 141 7.47 6.96 20.19
CA GLY A 141 8.66 7.19 21.01
C GLY A 141 9.38 5.89 21.38
N ARG A 142 10.69 5.98 21.60
CA ARG A 142 11.57 4.85 21.93
C ARG A 142 11.26 4.22 23.29
N ASP A 143 11.18 5.05 24.33
CA ASP A 143 11.22 4.57 25.72
C ASP A 143 9.82 4.40 26.35
N ASN A 144 8.86 5.23 25.97
CA ASN A 144 7.53 5.27 26.59
C ASN A 144 6.42 4.64 25.73
N GLY A 145 6.71 4.28 24.49
CA GLY A 145 5.72 3.75 23.55
C GLY A 145 4.57 4.71 23.19
N GLN A 146 4.65 5.99 23.55
CA GLN A 146 3.64 6.98 23.19
C GLN A 146 3.85 7.43 21.75
N PHE A 147 2.76 7.72 21.06
CA PHE A 147 2.80 8.38 19.77
C PHE A 147 2.75 9.89 19.96
N LEU A 148 3.68 10.61 19.35
CA LEU A 148 3.73 12.07 19.42
C LEU A 148 3.83 12.62 18.00
N SER A 149 3.14 13.74 17.74
CA SER A 149 3.19 14.41 16.45
C SER A 149 4.61 14.93 16.17
N ARG A 150 5.15 14.60 14.99
CA ARG A 150 6.49 14.98 14.54
C ARG A 150 6.42 15.46 13.10
N LYS A 151 7.12 16.55 12.79
CA LYS A 151 7.27 17.01 11.40
C LYS A 151 8.24 16.07 10.67
N PHE A 152 7.80 15.55 9.54
CA PHE A 152 8.61 14.80 8.59
C PHE A 152 8.81 15.62 7.32
N ILE A 153 9.98 15.47 6.70
CA ILE A 153 10.32 16.07 5.40
C ILE A 153 11.01 15.00 4.57
N LEU A 154 10.41 14.64 3.44
CA LEU A 154 11.04 13.85 2.39
C LEU A 154 11.52 14.80 1.30
N SER A 155 12.80 14.70 0.94
CA SER A 155 13.40 15.51 -0.12
C SER A 155 14.29 14.64 -1.00
N GLU A 156 13.89 14.50 -2.26
CA GLU A 156 14.70 13.80 -3.26
C GLU A 156 16.01 14.54 -3.54
N ARG A 157 15.95 15.88 -3.60
CA ARG A 157 17.13 16.74 -3.76
C ARG A 157 18.18 16.48 -2.69
N GLU A 158 17.75 16.28 -1.44
CA GLU A 158 18.66 16.00 -0.32
C GLU A 158 18.95 14.50 -0.15
N GLY A 159 18.29 13.63 -0.91
CA GLY A 159 18.50 12.19 -0.80
C GLY A 159 17.99 11.58 0.51
N ALA A 160 17.05 12.23 1.22
CA ALA A 160 16.72 11.85 2.59
C ALA A 160 15.26 12.06 3.02
N LEU A 161 14.82 11.21 3.95
CA LEU A 161 13.68 11.45 4.84
C LEU A 161 14.21 11.93 6.19
N LYS A 162 13.71 13.07 6.66
CA LYS A 162 14.10 13.69 7.93
C LYS A 162 12.89 13.81 8.83
N TYR A 163 13.11 13.82 10.15
CA TYR A 163 12.07 14.24 11.08
C TYR A 163 12.62 15.12 12.19
N PHE A 164 11.73 15.94 12.75
CA PHE A 164 12.05 16.95 13.75
C PHE A 164 11.24 16.70 15.02
N ASN A 165 11.89 16.86 16.17
CA ASN A 165 11.22 16.72 17.48
C ASN A 165 10.32 17.92 17.81
N LYS A 166 10.67 19.10 17.30
CA LYS A 166 9.93 20.35 17.45
C LYS A 166 9.58 20.88 16.07
N GLN A 167 8.45 21.55 15.94
CA GLN A 167 7.97 22.12 14.68
C GLN A 167 8.99 23.10 14.07
N ASP A 168 9.60 23.96 14.89
CA ASP A 168 10.59 24.96 14.47
C ASP A 168 12.05 24.50 14.72
N GLY A 169 12.27 23.18 14.79
CA GLY A 169 13.61 22.63 14.95
C GLY A 169 14.47 22.96 13.74
N LYS A 170 15.56 23.71 13.92
CA LYS A 170 16.52 24.01 12.84
C LYS A 170 17.28 22.76 12.37
N GLU A 171 17.46 21.78 13.26
CA GLU A 171 18.19 20.55 12.97
C GLU A 171 17.28 19.31 13.08
N PRO A 172 17.37 18.38 12.12
CA PRO A 172 16.60 17.14 12.16
C PRO A 172 17.07 16.25 13.30
N LYS A 173 16.14 15.60 13.99
CA LYS A 173 16.45 14.60 15.02
C LYS A 173 17.08 13.35 14.42
N ALA A 174 16.64 12.97 13.22
CA ALA A 174 17.28 11.94 12.41
C ALA A 174 17.17 12.28 10.93
N THR A 175 18.18 11.88 10.17
CA THR A 175 18.23 11.96 8.71
C THR A 175 18.44 10.55 8.17
N MET A 176 17.46 10.05 7.42
CA MET A 176 17.42 8.69 6.89
C MET A 176 17.65 8.73 5.39
N ARG A 177 18.73 8.13 4.90
CA ARG A 177 19.09 8.13 3.48
C ARG A 177 18.11 7.27 2.68
N ILE A 178 17.59 7.81 1.58
CA ILE A 178 16.63 7.14 0.67
C ILE A 178 17.16 5.77 0.22
N GLU A 179 18.45 5.67 -0.10
CA GLU A 179 19.15 4.44 -0.48
C GLU A 179 18.83 3.24 0.42
N THR A 180 18.83 3.47 1.74
CA THR A 180 18.68 2.41 2.76
C THR A 180 17.28 2.35 3.36
N LEU A 181 16.42 3.30 3.03
CA LEU A 181 15.08 3.44 3.58
C LEU A 181 14.17 2.32 3.08
N ASN A 182 13.35 1.73 3.94
CA ASN A 182 12.26 0.85 3.54
C ASN A 182 10.99 1.26 4.30
N ALA A 183 9.84 0.95 3.74
CA ALA A 183 8.55 1.25 4.34
C ALA A 183 7.60 0.07 4.08
N THR A 184 6.90 -0.38 5.12
CA THR A 184 5.92 -1.47 5.01
C THR A 184 4.76 -1.21 5.97
N PHE A 185 3.53 -1.38 5.48
CA PHE A 185 2.34 -1.24 6.32
C PHE A 185 2.26 -2.42 7.30
N GLN A 186 2.14 -2.10 8.59
CA GLN A 186 2.20 -3.06 9.69
C GLN A 186 1.07 -2.82 10.70
N PRO A 187 -0.21 -2.78 10.25
CA PRO A 187 -1.31 -2.30 11.07
C PRO A 187 -1.56 -3.16 12.31
N ALA A 188 -1.50 -4.48 12.17
CA ALA A 188 -1.68 -5.41 13.28
C ALA A 188 -0.55 -5.30 14.33
N LYS A 189 0.70 -5.15 13.86
CA LYS A 189 1.87 -5.00 14.74
C LYS A 189 1.83 -3.69 15.52
N ILE A 190 1.44 -2.60 14.85
CA ILE A 190 1.43 -1.24 15.41
C ILE A 190 0.17 -0.99 16.26
N GLY A 191 -0.91 -1.76 16.04
CA GLY A 191 -2.19 -1.54 16.70
C GLY A 191 -2.96 -0.35 16.14
N ASN A 192 -2.70 0.02 14.88
CA ASN A 192 -3.37 1.12 14.18
C ASN A 192 -3.62 0.72 12.72
N PRO A 193 -4.83 0.91 12.16
CA PRO A 193 -5.16 0.48 10.79
C PRO A 193 -4.29 1.13 9.71
N PHE A 194 -3.66 2.28 10.01
CA PHE A 194 -2.81 3.07 9.13
C PHE A 194 -1.35 3.05 9.58
N GLY A 195 -0.98 2.10 10.44
CA GLY A 195 0.39 1.96 10.93
C GLY A 195 1.37 1.61 9.81
N LEU A 196 2.38 2.46 9.62
CA LEU A 196 3.52 2.24 8.73
C LEU A 196 4.80 2.04 9.56
N GLN A 197 5.52 0.96 9.26
CA GLN A 197 6.87 0.75 9.77
C GLN A 197 7.87 1.23 8.72
N ILE A 198 8.64 2.25 9.08
CA ILE A 198 9.78 2.74 8.30
C ILE A 198 11.04 2.12 8.90
N THR A 199 11.88 1.52 8.07
CA THR A 199 13.20 1.04 8.48
C THR A 199 14.30 1.73 7.71
N TYR A 200 15.43 1.92 8.34
CA TYR A 200 16.61 2.48 7.68
C TYR A 200 17.88 1.94 8.30
N LEU A 201 18.98 2.03 7.56
CA LEU A 201 20.26 1.55 8.03
C LEU A 201 21.06 2.69 8.67
N ARG A 202 21.56 2.46 9.88
CA ARG A 202 22.48 3.35 10.58
C ARG A 202 23.58 2.54 11.23
N ASP A 203 24.82 2.79 10.86
CA ASP A 203 26.00 2.06 11.38
C ASP A 203 25.85 0.54 11.23
N ASN A 204 25.37 0.10 10.06
CA ASN A 204 25.01 -1.28 9.72
C ASN A 204 23.89 -1.92 10.58
N SER A 205 23.32 -1.17 11.52
CA SER A 205 22.18 -1.59 12.34
C SER A 205 20.87 -1.09 11.74
N THR A 206 19.89 -1.98 11.58
CA THR A 206 18.56 -1.56 11.13
C THR A 206 17.82 -0.89 12.29
N ARG A 207 17.25 0.27 12.01
CA ARG A 207 16.45 1.06 12.93
C ARG A 207 15.00 1.05 12.49
N ASN A 208 14.08 1.02 13.45
CA ASN A 208 12.65 1.06 13.17
C ASN A 208 12.05 2.38 13.64
N ILE A 209 11.18 2.92 12.81
CA ILE A 209 10.29 4.02 13.13
C ILE A 209 8.88 3.54 12.85
N PHE A 210 8.00 3.68 13.84
CA PHE A 210 6.58 3.36 13.69
C PHE A 210 5.80 4.66 13.66
N VAL A 211 5.06 4.86 12.58
CA VAL A 211 4.27 6.06 12.35
C VAL A 211 2.86 5.72 11.90
N TYR A 212 1.93 6.65 12.10
CA TYR A 212 0.65 6.65 11.43
C TYR A 212 0.20 8.09 11.17
N HIS A 213 -0.81 8.24 10.32
CA HIS A 213 -1.61 9.45 10.18
C HIS A 213 -3.08 9.10 10.42
N GLU A 214 -3.90 10.04 10.88
CA GLU A 214 -5.33 9.79 11.12
C GLU A 214 -6.11 9.68 9.81
N ASP A 215 -5.69 10.42 8.79
CA ASP A 215 -6.15 10.27 7.42
C ASP A 215 -5.35 9.16 6.69
N SER A 216 -6.07 8.14 6.23
CA SER A 216 -5.53 7.02 5.46
C SER A 216 -4.98 7.43 4.09
N LYS A 217 -5.53 8.45 3.43
CA LYS A 217 -4.98 8.98 2.16
C LYS A 217 -3.60 9.56 2.42
N GLU A 218 -3.47 10.45 3.40
CA GLU A 218 -2.19 11.06 3.75
C GLU A 218 -1.12 10.02 4.05
N MET A 219 -1.48 8.94 4.75
CA MET A 219 -0.55 7.86 5.05
C MET A 219 -0.11 7.08 3.80
N VAL A 220 -1.02 6.83 2.85
CA VAL A 220 -0.67 6.19 1.57
C VAL A 220 0.12 7.13 0.67
N ASP A 221 -0.20 8.43 0.65
CA ASP A 221 0.57 9.43 -0.09
C ASP A 221 2.01 9.51 0.43
N TRP A 222 2.24 9.45 1.76
CA TRP A 222 3.59 9.33 2.33
C TRP A 222 4.32 8.06 1.87
N PHE A 223 3.63 6.91 1.89
CA PHE A 223 4.21 5.65 1.42
C PHE A 223 4.55 5.70 -0.07
N THR A 224 3.67 6.25 -0.90
CA THR A 224 3.89 6.44 -2.34
C THR A 224 5.01 7.43 -2.63
N ALA A 225 5.11 8.53 -1.87
CA ALA A 225 6.20 9.49 -2.01
C ALA A 225 7.56 8.86 -1.66
N ILE A 226 7.64 8.02 -0.61
CA ILE A 226 8.86 7.25 -0.29
C ILE A 226 9.23 6.31 -1.45
N ARG A 227 8.23 5.67 -2.09
CA ARG A 227 8.45 4.82 -3.27
C ARG A 227 8.95 5.63 -4.46
N ALA A 228 8.38 6.80 -4.74
CA ALA A 228 8.81 7.71 -5.80
C ALA A 228 10.28 8.12 -5.61
N ALA A 229 10.61 8.58 -4.40
CA ALA A 229 11.97 8.99 -4.06
C ALA A 229 12.99 7.85 -4.21
N ARG A 230 12.62 6.62 -3.79
CA ARG A 230 13.44 5.43 -4.01
C ARG A 230 13.55 5.04 -5.49
N PHE A 231 12.50 5.25 -6.27
CA PHE A 231 12.48 4.94 -7.71
C PHE A 231 13.45 5.86 -8.46
N HIS A 232 13.38 7.16 -8.22
CA HIS A 232 14.30 8.12 -8.82
C HIS A 232 15.75 7.87 -8.38
N TYR A 233 15.99 7.56 -7.11
CA TYR A 233 17.31 7.14 -6.64
C TYR A 233 17.83 5.91 -7.41
N GLN A 234 17.01 4.87 -7.55
CA GLN A 234 17.41 3.65 -8.25
C GLN A 234 17.64 3.87 -9.75
N LYS A 235 16.87 4.73 -10.40
CA LYS A 235 17.08 5.09 -11.81
C LYS A 235 18.44 5.76 -12.03
N VAL A 236 18.89 6.58 -11.08
CA VAL A 236 20.22 7.19 -11.13
C VAL A 236 21.32 6.18 -10.77
N ALA A 237 21.11 5.37 -9.74
CA ALA A 237 22.10 4.39 -9.28
C ALA A 237 22.32 3.21 -10.24
N PHE A 238 21.30 2.85 -11.02
CA PHE A 238 21.32 1.73 -11.95
C PHE A 238 20.86 2.18 -13.35
N PRO A 239 21.68 2.97 -14.07
CA PRO A 239 21.35 3.43 -15.41
C PRO A 239 21.19 2.21 -16.34
N GLY A 240 20.03 2.11 -17.00
CA GLY A 240 19.68 0.98 -17.87
C GLY A 240 18.83 -0.12 -17.22
N ALA A 241 18.54 -0.04 -15.92
CA ALA A 241 17.57 -0.95 -15.29
C ALA A 241 16.13 -0.61 -15.72
N ASN A 242 15.39 -1.64 -16.11
CA ASN A 242 13.99 -1.55 -16.49
C ASN A 242 13.11 -1.30 -15.26
N ASP A 243 11.95 -0.67 -15.45
CA ASP A 243 11.01 -0.39 -14.36
C ASP A 243 10.56 -1.67 -13.66
N GLU A 244 10.35 -2.75 -14.42
CA GLU A 244 9.95 -4.06 -13.91
C GLU A 244 10.94 -4.65 -12.90
N ASP A 245 12.24 -4.36 -13.05
CA ASP A 245 13.28 -4.81 -12.12
C ASP A 245 13.38 -3.93 -10.86
N LEU A 246 13.06 -2.64 -11.00
CA LEU A 246 13.19 -1.65 -9.94
C LEU A 246 11.96 -1.59 -9.03
N VAL A 247 10.76 -1.61 -9.59
CA VAL A 247 9.48 -1.44 -8.87
C VAL A 247 9.31 -2.40 -7.69
N PRO A 248 9.67 -3.69 -7.79
CA PRO A 248 9.61 -4.63 -6.65
C PRO A 248 10.58 -4.29 -5.51
N ARG A 249 11.61 -3.49 -5.76
CA ARG A 249 12.68 -3.15 -4.79
C ARG A 249 12.47 -1.79 -4.12
N LEU A 250 11.45 -1.03 -4.55
CA LEU A 250 11.14 0.31 -4.00
C LEU A 250 10.72 0.23 -2.55
N THR A 251 9.83 -0.69 -2.18
CA THR A 251 9.49 -0.98 -0.79
C THR A 251 9.22 -2.47 -0.68
N ARG A 252 9.61 -3.08 0.42
CA ARG A 252 9.54 -4.52 0.62
C ARG A 252 8.80 -4.85 1.90
N ASN A 253 7.85 -5.77 1.77
CA ASN A 253 7.27 -6.45 2.92
C ASN A 253 8.29 -7.45 3.48
N PHE A 254 8.21 -7.71 4.79
CA PHE A 254 9.04 -8.73 5.40
C PHE A 254 8.58 -10.12 4.99
N MET A 255 9.53 -10.99 4.61
CA MET A 255 9.22 -12.33 4.10
C MET A 255 8.57 -13.20 5.17
N LYS A 256 9.01 -13.04 6.42
CA LYS A 256 8.43 -13.70 7.57
C LYS A 256 8.77 -12.95 8.85
N GLU A 257 7.83 -12.96 9.77
CA GLU A 257 8.01 -12.42 11.10
C GLU A 257 7.36 -13.33 12.14
N GLY A 258 7.87 -13.31 13.37
CA GLY A 258 7.30 -14.07 14.46
C GLY A 258 8.25 -14.29 15.62
N TYR A 259 7.71 -14.84 16.71
CA TYR A 259 8.53 -15.23 17.85
C TYR A 259 9.26 -16.55 17.59
N MET A 260 10.55 -16.57 17.90
CA MET A 260 11.35 -17.80 17.99
C MET A 260 12.30 -17.69 19.19
N GLU A 261 12.90 -18.80 19.58
CA GLU A 261 13.92 -18.82 20.64
C GLU A 261 15.32 -18.87 20.03
N LYS A 262 16.28 -18.18 20.65
CA LYS A 262 17.70 -18.26 20.28
C LYS A 262 18.60 -18.36 21.51
N THR A 263 19.72 -19.06 21.35
CA THR A 263 20.83 -19.06 22.30
C THR A 263 21.95 -18.09 21.85
N GLY A 264 23.01 -17.95 22.64
CA GLY A 264 24.20 -17.18 22.32
C GLY A 264 25.19 -17.98 21.47
N PRO A 265 26.31 -17.35 21.08
CA PRO A 265 27.30 -17.96 20.19
C PRO A 265 28.02 -19.17 20.80
N ARG A 266 27.98 -19.33 22.13
CA ARG A 266 28.61 -20.46 22.82
C ARG A 266 27.68 -21.66 22.94
N HIS A 267 26.41 -21.52 22.55
CA HIS A 267 25.37 -22.56 22.66
C HIS A 267 25.11 -23.07 24.07
N THR A 268 25.70 -22.44 25.09
CA THR A 268 25.54 -22.77 26.52
C THR A 268 24.67 -21.76 27.24
N GLU A 269 24.40 -20.61 26.62
CA GLU A 269 23.47 -19.63 27.16
C GLU A 269 22.03 -20.14 27.07
N GLY A 270 21.21 -19.83 28.08
CA GLY A 270 19.79 -20.15 28.04
C GLY A 270 19.08 -19.56 26.82
N PHE A 271 18.16 -20.30 26.23
CA PHE A 271 17.33 -19.84 25.13
C PHE A 271 16.48 -18.65 25.55
N LYS A 272 16.39 -17.64 24.67
CA LYS A 272 15.59 -16.45 24.90
C LYS A 272 14.64 -16.23 23.73
N LYS A 273 13.35 -16.06 24.06
CA LYS A 273 12.31 -15.66 23.10
C LYS A 273 12.61 -14.28 22.53
N ARG A 274 12.59 -14.16 21.20
CA ARG A 274 12.81 -12.91 20.45
C ARG A 274 11.83 -12.81 19.31
N TRP A 275 11.44 -11.59 18.96
CA TRP A 275 10.73 -11.31 17.73
C TRP A 275 11.71 -11.26 16.58
N PHE A 276 11.53 -12.09 15.55
CA PHE A 276 12.37 -12.12 14.37
C PHE A 276 11.66 -11.45 13.19
N THR A 277 12.44 -10.77 12.37
CA THR A 277 12.00 -10.16 11.11
C THR A 277 13.00 -10.51 10.02
N MET A 278 12.54 -11.15 8.95
CA MET A 278 13.34 -11.45 7.76
C MET A 278 13.07 -10.40 6.68
N ASP A 279 14.05 -9.52 6.45
CA ASP A 279 14.04 -8.51 5.38
C ASP A 279 15.07 -8.91 4.32
N ASP A 280 14.60 -9.54 3.23
CA ASP A 280 15.47 -10.14 2.22
C ASP A 280 16.53 -11.06 2.87
N ARG A 281 17.83 -10.76 2.73
CA ARG A 281 18.92 -11.56 3.32
C ARG A 281 19.23 -11.20 4.78
N ARG A 282 18.52 -10.24 5.37
CA ARG A 282 18.81 -9.70 6.69
C ARG A 282 17.82 -10.25 7.72
N LEU A 283 18.31 -11.12 8.60
CA LEU A 283 17.57 -11.59 9.77
C LEU A 283 17.84 -10.68 10.97
N MET A 284 16.79 -10.02 11.46
CA MET A 284 16.84 -9.17 12.65
C MET A 284 16.11 -9.85 13.80
N TYR A 285 16.54 -9.58 15.03
CA TYR A 285 15.82 -10.03 16.22
C TYR A 285 15.71 -8.93 17.28
N PHE A 286 14.56 -8.86 17.93
CA PHE A 286 14.22 -7.84 18.92
C PHE A 286 13.66 -8.49 20.19
N LYS A 287 13.74 -7.78 21.32
CA LYS A 287 13.06 -8.22 22.55
C LYS A 287 11.53 -8.18 22.36
N ASP A 288 11.05 -7.12 21.70
CA ASP A 288 9.65 -6.84 21.44
C ASP A 288 9.47 -6.40 19.97
N PRO A 289 8.29 -6.61 19.36
CA PRO A 289 8.05 -6.26 17.95
C PRO A 289 8.07 -4.75 17.65
N LEU A 290 7.89 -3.90 18.68
CA LEU A 290 7.77 -2.45 18.55
C LEU A 290 8.96 -1.68 19.14
N VAL A 291 10.19 -2.19 18.93
CA VAL A 291 11.42 -1.48 19.31
C VAL A 291 11.68 -0.32 18.34
N SER A 292 11.37 0.90 18.79
CA SER A 292 11.52 2.17 18.04
C SER A 292 12.86 2.86 18.35
N GLU A 293 13.37 3.68 17.43
CA GLU A 293 14.48 4.64 17.71
C GLU A 293 13.97 6.04 18.10
#